data_AF-A0A0C2GM79-F1
#
_entry.id   AF-A0A0C2GM79-F1
#
_cell.length_a   1.000
_cell.length_b   1.000
_cell.length_c   1.000
_cell.angle_alpha   90.00
_cell.angle_beta   90.00
_cell.angle_gamma   90.00
#
_symmetry.space_group_name_H-M   'P 1'
#
loop_
_entity.id
_entity.type
_entity.pdbx_description
1 polymer ?
#
loop_
_entity_poly.entity_id
_entity_poly.type
_entity_poly.pdbx_seq_one_letter_code
_entity_poly.pdbx_strand_id
1 'polypeptide(L)'
;MDVPEQKLPPSYEWFADQIAGHHPSVIKNGKREIGLIKQHGSDKILKPKQEGFRGECEVNIYKLLERALRHSTSGEANHSSGDDIKSVHQLVCSQNLNYVTASLFRVTGWEDVRQEDIKGLAELTPAFHGITPLVIDKEEHEFLILEDVTAGYTRPAILDVKMGRITYDPVASEAKREKETIKYPPQRVLGFRLLGYRMHRNSGEIVVKDKEWGKAYNENNILDGKR
;
A
#
# COMPACT_ATOMS: atom_id res chain seq x y z
N MET A 1 26.11 15.66 -6.47
CA MET A 1 26.65 14.34 -6.81
C MET A 1 25.56 13.61 -7.57
N ASP A 2 25.85 13.09 -8.75
CA ASP A 2 24.88 12.29 -9.50
C ASP A 2 24.65 10.96 -8.77
N VAL A 3 23.43 10.76 -8.31
CA VAL A 3 23.03 9.49 -7.70
C VAL A 3 22.72 8.52 -8.84
N PRO A 4 23.44 7.39 -8.95
CA PRO A 4 23.26 6.46 -10.05
C PRO A 4 21.82 5.95 -10.11
N GLU A 5 21.35 5.63 -11.32
CA GLU A 5 20.08 4.93 -11.49
C GLU A 5 20.17 3.52 -10.90
N GLN A 6 19.08 3.10 -10.24
CA GLN A 6 18.97 1.76 -9.69
C GLN A 6 18.78 0.76 -10.82
N LYS A 7 19.50 -0.37 -10.77
CA LYS A 7 19.39 -1.42 -11.80
C LYS A 7 18.51 -2.55 -11.30
N LEU A 8 17.36 -2.69 -11.94
CA LEU A 8 16.48 -3.84 -11.74
C LEU A 8 17.07 -5.10 -12.42
N PRO A 9 16.75 -6.30 -11.92
CA PRO A 9 17.07 -7.54 -12.64
C PRO A 9 16.36 -7.57 -14.01
N PRO A 10 16.93 -8.23 -15.04
CA PRO A 10 16.44 -8.13 -16.42
C PRO A 10 14.99 -8.57 -16.68
N SER A 11 14.40 -9.35 -15.77
CA SER A 11 13.00 -9.79 -15.88
C SER A 11 12.00 -8.79 -15.30
N TYR A 12 12.47 -7.65 -14.76
CA TYR A 12 11.65 -6.66 -14.07
C TYR A 12 11.74 -5.27 -14.71
N GLU A 13 10.65 -4.53 -14.57
CA GLU A 13 10.52 -3.12 -14.94
C GLU A 13 9.94 -2.29 -13.79
N TRP A 14 10.18 -0.98 -13.85
CA TRP A 14 9.45 -0.03 -13.01
C TRP A 14 7.98 -0.02 -13.42
N PHE A 15 7.09 -0.04 -12.43
CA PHE A 15 5.65 0.05 -12.70
C PHE A 15 5.31 1.45 -13.21
N ALA A 16 5.04 1.55 -14.52
CA ALA A 16 4.86 2.81 -15.24
C ALA A 16 3.63 3.64 -14.81
N ASP A 17 2.70 3.00 -14.10
CA ASP A 17 1.42 3.56 -13.65
C ASP A 17 1.47 4.08 -12.20
N GLN A 18 2.65 4.11 -11.58
CA GLN A 18 2.83 4.64 -10.24
C GLN A 18 2.68 6.18 -10.19
N ILE A 19 1.74 6.68 -9.38
CA ILE A 19 1.48 8.12 -9.21
C ILE A 19 2.24 8.72 -8.01
N ALA A 20 2.22 8.03 -6.88
CA ALA A 20 2.77 8.55 -5.63
C ALA A 20 3.48 7.45 -4.82
N GLY A 21 3.94 7.83 -3.63
CA GLY A 21 4.73 6.98 -2.75
C GLY A 21 6.23 7.08 -3.02
N HIS A 22 6.96 6.03 -2.65
CA HIS A 22 8.37 5.90 -2.99
C HIS A 22 8.49 5.72 -4.49
N HIS A 23 9.08 6.68 -5.19
CA HIS A 23 9.20 6.64 -6.65
C HIS A 23 10.69 6.70 -7.00
N PRO A 24 11.17 6.01 -8.07
CA PRO A 24 12.60 5.97 -8.43
C PRO A 24 13.24 7.33 -8.73
N SER A 25 12.40 8.34 -9.01
CA SER A 25 12.83 9.74 -9.18
C SER A 25 13.14 10.45 -7.85
N VAL A 26 12.73 9.89 -6.70
CA VAL A 26 12.95 10.48 -5.37
C VAL A 26 14.31 10.05 -4.84
N ILE A 27 15.12 11.02 -4.42
CA ILE A 27 16.40 10.79 -3.76
C ILE A 27 16.26 11.16 -2.29
N LYS A 28 16.63 10.24 -1.40
CA LYS A 28 16.63 10.42 0.04
C LYS A 28 17.95 9.90 0.63
N ASN A 29 18.61 10.72 1.44
CA ASN A 29 19.90 10.39 2.04
C ASN A 29 20.96 9.93 1.02
N GLY A 30 20.94 10.52 -0.19
CA GLY A 30 21.88 10.17 -1.26
C GLY A 30 21.60 8.85 -1.99
N LYS A 31 20.51 8.13 -1.65
CA LYS A 31 20.05 6.93 -2.36
C LYS A 31 18.70 7.23 -3.05
N ARG A 32 18.47 6.62 -4.21
CA ARG A 32 17.13 6.63 -4.84
C ARG A 32 16.19 5.72 -4.07
N GLU A 33 14.93 6.11 -3.95
CA GLU A 33 13.91 5.26 -3.36
C GLU A 33 13.50 4.18 -4.37
N ILE A 34 13.30 2.94 -3.90
CA ILE A 34 12.79 1.86 -4.76
C ILE A 34 11.28 2.06 -4.93
N GLY A 35 10.85 2.16 -6.18
CA GLY A 35 9.45 2.24 -6.56
C GLY A 35 8.74 0.89 -6.63
N LEU A 36 7.49 0.93 -7.09
CA LEU A 36 6.77 -0.26 -7.49
C LEU A 36 7.46 -0.87 -8.72
N ILE A 37 7.66 -2.18 -8.71
CA ILE A 37 8.23 -2.91 -9.84
C ILE A 37 7.26 -3.98 -10.31
N LYS A 38 7.48 -4.50 -11.52
CA LYS A 38 6.62 -5.49 -12.15
C LYS A 38 7.50 -6.46 -12.93
N GLN A 39 7.20 -7.75 -12.85
CA GLN A 39 7.84 -8.71 -13.73
C GLN A 39 7.21 -8.57 -15.13
N HIS A 40 8.03 -8.63 -16.18
CA HIS A 40 7.54 -8.50 -17.56
C HIS A 40 6.39 -9.49 -17.86
N GLY A 41 5.29 -8.95 -18.38
CA GLY A 41 4.09 -9.73 -18.74
C GLY A 41 3.23 -10.21 -17.56
N SER A 42 3.60 -9.89 -16.32
CA SER A 42 2.81 -10.25 -15.13
C SER A 42 1.51 -9.43 -15.04
N ASP A 43 0.52 -9.96 -14.32
CA ASP A 43 -0.68 -9.25 -13.85
C ASP A 43 -0.52 -8.79 -12.38
N LYS A 44 0.71 -8.81 -11.86
CA LYS A 44 1.05 -8.47 -10.48
C LYS A 44 2.10 -7.40 -10.41
N ILE A 45 2.00 -6.56 -9.39
CA ILE A 45 3.04 -5.63 -8.99
C ILE A 45 3.77 -6.14 -7.74
N LEU A 46 5.03 -5.76 -7.63
CA LEU A 46 5.83 -5.91 -6.43
C LEU A 46 5.97 -4.54 -5.78
N LYS A 47 5.40 -4.43 -4.58
CA LYS A 47 5.47 -3.23 -3.75
C LYS A 47 6.57 -3.41 -2.69
N PRO A 48 7.61 -2.55 -2.64
CA PRO A 48 8.63 -2.64 -1.61
C PRO A 48 8.01 -2.58 -0.22
N LYS A 49 8.34 -3.55 0.63
CA LYS A 49 7.97 -3.52 2.04
C LYS A 49 8.77 -2.42 2.73
N GLN A 50 8.07 -1.50 3.38
CA GLN A 50 8.75 -0.45 4.14
C GLN A 50 9.48 -1.03 5.36
N GLU A 51 10.57 -0.40 5.78
CA GLU A 51 11.27 -0.80 6.99
C GLU A 51 10.44 -0.53 8.27
N GLY A 52 10.67 -1.37 9.28
CA GLY A 52 10.08 -1.26 10.61
C GLY A 52 8.56 -1.45 10.64
N PHE A 53 7.93 -0.86 11.66
CA PHE A 53 6.53 -1.06 12.00
C PHE A 53 5.55 -0.80 10.85
N ARG A 54 5.86 0.13 9.94
CA ARG A 54 4.98 0.46 8.81
C ARG A 54 4.84 -0.70 7.83
N GLY A 55 5.94 -1.35 7.47
CA GLY A 55 5.90 -2.51 6.57
C GLY A 55 5.28 -3.73 7.26
N GLU A 56 5.54 -3.92 8.55
CA GLU A 56 4.90 -4.98 9.34
C GLU A 56 3.38 -4.80 9.40
N CYS A 57 2.90 -3.58 9.66
CA CYS A 57 1.48 -3.26 9.64
C CYS A 57 0.85 -3.54 8.27
N GLU A 58 1.49 -3.08 7.20
CA GLU A 58 0.98 -3.28 5.84
C GLU A 58 0.84 -4.77 5.50
N VAL A 59 1.88 -5.56 5.77
CA VAL A 59 1.85 -7.02 5.58
C VAL A 59 0.74 -7.68 6.41
N ASN A 60 0.60 -7.29 7.68
CA ASN A 60 -0.40 -7.89 8.56
C ASN A 60 -1.84 -7.56 8.13
N ILE A 61 -2.08 -6.35 7.63
CA ILE A 61 -3.37 -5.97 7.05
C ILE A 61 -3.67 -6.84 5.81
N TYR A 62 -2.74 -6.95 4.86
CA TYR A 62 -2.97 -7.78 3.67
C TYR A 62 -3.20 -9.26 4.01
N LYS A 63 -2.47 -9.82 4.97
CA LYS A 63 -2.70 -11.19 5.48
C LYS A 63 -4.09 -11.33 6.11
N LEU A 64 -4.55 -10.33 6.86
CA LEU A 64 -5.89 -10.32 7.44
C LEU A 64 -6.98 -10.32 6.36
N LEU A 65 -6.86 -9.43 5.38
CA LEU A 65 -7.84 -9.29 4.29
C LEU A 65 -7.89 -10.55 3.42
N GLU A 66 -6.73 -11.12 3.08
CA GLU A 66 -6.63 -12.34 2.28
C GLU A 66 -7.22 -13.57 2.99
N ARG A 67 -7.06 -13.68 4.31
CA ARG A 67 -7.75 -14.71 5.12
C ARG A 67 -9.28 -14.53 5.08
N ALA A 68 -9.78 -13.30 5.18
CA ALA A 68 -11.22 -13.04 5.15
C ALA A 68 -11.88 -13.46 3.81
N LEU A 69 -11.17 -13.30 2.69
CA LEU A 69 -11.64 -13.74 1.37
C LEU A 69 -11.70 -15.27 1.26
N ARG A 70 -10.68 -16.00 1.76
CA ARG A 70 -10.67 -17.48 1.73
C ARG A 70 -11.80 -18.12 2.53
N HIS A 71 -12.12 -17.57 3.70
CA HIS A 71 -13.22 -18.10 4.52
C HIS A 71 -14.61 -17.89 3.90
N SER A 72 -14.72 -16.99 2.91
CA SER A 72 -15.97 -16.83 2.15
C SER A 72 -16.14 -17.87 1.05
N THR A 73 -15.07 -18.52 0.59
CA THR A 73 -15.13 -19.54 -0.47
C THR A 73 -15.14 -20.97 0.06
N SER A 74 -14.65 -21.21 1.28
CA SER A 74 -14.69 -22.52 1.95
C SER A 74 -15.86 -22.63 2.95
N GLY A 75 -17.07 -22.80 2.44
CA GLY A 75 -18.15 -23.39 3.23
C GLY A 75 -17.85 -24.87 3.50
N GLU A 76 -17.90 -25.26 4.78
CA GLU A 76 -17.98 -26.64 5.30
C GLU A 76 -16.74 -27.55 5.18
N ALA A 77 -15.88 -27.57 6.21
CA ALA A 77 -15.22 -28.79 6.68
C ALA A 77 -14.69 -28.63 8.14
N ASN A 78 -15.29 -29.35 9.08
CA ASN A 78 -14.83 -29.51 10.47
C ASN A 78 -13.83 -30.69 10.58
N HIS A 79 -12.68 -30.52 11.26
CA HIS A 79 -12.23 -31.34 12.42
C HIS A 79 -10.74 -31.12 12.81
N SER A 80 -10.53 -30.89 14.13
CA SER A 80 -9.52 -31.40 15.10
C SER A 80 -8.18 -31.99 14.56
N SER A 81 -6.97 -31.75 15.13
CA SER A 81 -6.50 -32.06 16.50
C SER A 81 -5.00 -31.68 16.68
N GLY A 82 -4.52 -31.50 17.93
CA GLY A 82 -3.18 -31.96 18.39
C GLY A 82 -2.06 -30.94 18.66
N ASP A 83 -1.47 -31.03 19.86
CA ASP A 83 -0.47 -30.15 20.51
C ASP A 83 0.96 -30.12 19.90
N ASP A 84 1.69 -29.01 20.09
CA ASP A 84 2.97 -28.97 20.84
C ASP A 84 3.65 -27.57 20.86
N ILE A 85 4.28 -27.25 22.00
CA ILE A 85 4.89 -25.96 22.36
C ILE A 85 6.14 -25.66 21.51
N LYS A 86 6.22 -24.47 20.88
CA LYS A 86 7.47 -23.69 20.65
C LYS A 86 7.22 -22.27 20.07
N SER A 87 7.77 -21.27 20.77
CA SER A 87 8.12 -19.90 20.34
C SER A 87 7.00 -18.96 19.84
N VAL A 88 6.95 -17.76 20.43
CA VAL A 88 6.02 -16.64 20.11
C VAL A 88 6.04 -16.24 18.62
N HIS A 89 7.11 -16.56 17.90
CA HIS A 89 7.26 -16.29 16.47
C HIS A 89 6.42 -17.24 15.58
N GLN A 90 5.92 -18.35 16.11
CA GLN A 90 5.16 -19.36 15.37
C GLN A 90 3.63 -19.24 15.55
N LEU A 91 3.18 -18.38 16.48
CA LEU A 91 1.76 -18.18 16.79
C LEU A 91 0.95 -17.49 15.67
N VAL A 92 1.64 -16.89 14.71
CA VAL A 92 1.01 -16.17 13.57
C VAL A 92 0.55 -17.15 12.47
N CYS A 93 1.06 -18.38 12.46
CA CYS A 93 0.86 -19.34 11.37
C CYS A 93 -0.11 -20.50 11.64
N SER A 94 -0.59 -20.72 12.87
CA SER A 94 -1.34 -21.95 13.18
C SER A 94 -2.55 -21.84 14.12
N GLN A 95 -3.05 -20.66 14.49
CA GLN A 95 -4.23 -20.59 15.38
C GLN A 95 -5.34 -19.66 14.88
N ASN A 96 -6.56 -20.04 15.28
CA ASN A 96 -7.86 -19.38 15.11
C ASN A 96 -7.75 -17.86 14.87
N LEU A 97 -8.28 -17.40 13.73
CA LEU A 97 -8.29 -16.00 13.30
C LEU A 97 -8.69 -15.07 14.44
N ASN A 98 -9.68 -15.48 15.24
CA ASN A 98 -10.23 -14.74 16.38
C ASN A 98 -9.18 -14.32 17.43
N TYR A 99 -8.15 -15.12 17.71
CA TYR A 99 -7.16 -14.81 18.75
C TYR A 99 -6.09 -13.82 18.27
N VAL A 100 -5.62 -13.98 17.03
CA VAL A 100 -4.62 -13.07 16.43
C VAL A 100 -5.25 -11.71 16.15
N THR A 101 -6.49 -11.68 15.66
CA THR A 101 -7.23 -10.44 15.45
C THR A 101 -7.53 -9.74 16.78
N ALA A 102 -7.96 -10.46 17.82
CA ALA A 102 -8.25 -9.85 19.12
C ALA A 102 -7.01 -9.20 19.77
N SER A 103 -5.83 -9.83 19.67
CA SER A 103 -4.59 -9.27 20.21
C SER A 103 -4.11 -8.05 19.40
N LEU A 104 -4.12 -8.13 18.06
CA LEU A 104 -3.76 -7.01 17.20
C LEU A 104 -4.73 -5.84 17.37
N PHE A 105 -6.04 -6.10 17.38
CA PHE A 105 -7.08 -5.07 17.54
C PHE A 105 -7.04 -4.38 18.91
N ARG A 106 -6.76 -5.10 19.99
CA ARG A 106 -6.56 -4.49 21.31
C ARG A 106 -5.33 -3.58 21.35
N VAL A 107 -4.24 -3.96 20.67
CA VAL A 107 -3.01 -3.17 20.63
C VAL A 107 -3.15 -1.96 19.69
N THR A 108 -3.97 -2.06 18.63
CA THR A 108 -4.16 -0.97 17.65
C THR A 108 -5.39 -0.10 17.93
N GLY A 109 -6.22 -0.42 18.93
CA GLY A 109 -7.45 0.31 19.26
C GLY A 109 -8.61 0.05 18.29
N TRP A 110 -8.67 -1.14 17.69
CA TRP A 110 -9.63 -1.56 16.66
C TRP A 110 -10.63 -2.59 17.22
N GLU A 111 -10.99 -2.44 18.49
CA GLU A 111 -11.78 -3.42 19.24
C GLU A 111 -13.20 -3.61 18.67
N ASP A 112 -13.68 -2.64 17.88
CA ASP A 112 -15.03 -2.61 17.29
C ASP A 112 -15.08 -3.04 15.81
N VAL A 113 -13.99 -3.54 15.23
CA VAL A 113 -13.97 -3.90 13.80
C VAL A 113 -14.79 -5.16 13.54
N ARG A 114 -15.85 -5.02 12.74
CA ARG A 114 -16.74 -6.14 12.38
C ARG A 114 -16.14 -6.97 11.26
N GLN A 115 -16.42 -8.27 11.26
CA GLN A 115 -15.95 -9.18 10.20
C GLN A 115 -16.47 -8.79 8.81
N GLU A 116 -17.70 -8.27 8.73
CA GLU A 116 -18.26 -7.72 7.49
C GLU A 116 -17.48 -6.51 6.95
N ASP A 117 -16.93 -5.66 7.82
CA ASP A 117 -16.09 -4.53 7.40
C ASP A 117 -14.75 -5.01 6.86
N ILE A 118 -14.15 -6.04 7.49
CA ILE A 118 -12.91 -6.66 7.01
C ILE A 118 -13.14 -7.28 5.63
N LYS A 119 -14.26 -7.98 5.44
CA LYS A 119 -14.63 -8.58 4.16
C LYS A 119 -14.86 -7.51 3.10
N GLY A 120 -15.68 -6.49 3.40
CA GLY A 120 -15.95 -5.39 2.47
C GLY A 120 -14.66 -4.64 2.10
N LEU A 121 -13.74 -4.45 3.04
CA LEU A 121 -12.44 -3.88 2.74
C LEU A 121 -11.61 -4.80 1.84
N ALA A 122 -11.61 -6.10 2.09
CA ALA A 122 -10.84 -7.06 1.29
C ALA A 122 -11.29 -7.08 -0.18
N GLU A 123 -12.60 -6.96 -0.43
CA GLU A 123 -13.20 -6.86 -1.77
C GLU A 123 -12.83 -5.55 -2.51
N LEU A 124 -12.41 -4.51 -1.78
CA LEU A 124 -12.03 -3.20 -2.33
C LEU A 124 -10.50 -3.01 -2.42
N THR A 125 -9.71 -4.00 -2.02
CA THR A 125 -8.24 -3.93 -2.00
C THR A 125 -7.61 -4.88 -3.01
N PRO A 126 -6.42 -4.56 -3.57
CA PRO A 126 -5.71 -5.47 -4.46
C PRO A 126 -5.47 -6.83 -3.81
N ALA A 127 -5.67 -7.92 -4.56
CA ALA A 127 -5.41 -9.24 -4.04
C ALA A 127 -3.93 -9.40 -3.62
N PHE A 128 -3.71 -9.98 -2.44
CA PHE A 128 -2.39 -10.25 -1.90
C PHE A 128 -1.95 -11.68 -2.21
N HIS A 129 -0.76 -11.84 -2.78
CA HIS A 129 -0.22 -13.13 -3.21
C HIS A 129 1.02 -13.56 -2.42
N GLY A 130 1.35 -12.86 -1.33
CA GLY A 130 2.49 -13.16 -0.47
C GLY A 130 3.62 -12.15 -0.55
N ILE A 131 4.79 -12.53 -0.06
CA ILE A 131 6.00 -11.72 -0.01
C ILE A 131 7.11 -12.45 -0.76
N THR A 132 7.94 -11.72 -1.49
CA THR A 132 9.15 -12.26 -2.13
C THR A 132 10.36 -11.39 -1.83
N PRO A 133 11.54 -11.97 -1.57
CA PRO A 133 12.79 -11.23 -1.61
C PRO A 133 13.18 -10.95 -3.07
N LEU A 134 13.87 -9.84 -3.30
CA LEU A 134 14.53 -9.52 -4.56
C LEU A 134 15.78 -8.69 -4.30
N VAL A 135 16.88 -9.03 -4.98
CA VAL A 135 18.13 -8.28 -4.90
C VAL A 135 18.11 -7.15 -5.92
N ILE A 136 18.22 -5.91 -5.45
CA ILE A 136 18.37 -4.69 -6.26
C ILE A 136 19.64 -3.99 -5.79
N ASP A 137 20.51 -3.59 -6.72
CA ASP A 137 21.79 -2.92 -6.40
C ASP A 137 22.65 -3.66 -5.34
N LYS A 138 22.61 -5.00 -5.34
CA LYS A 138 23.32 -5.90 -4.40
C LYS A 138 22.79 -5.87 -2.96
N GLU A 139 21.67 -5.21 -2.71
CA GLU A 139 20.95 -5.24 -1.43
C GLU A 139 19.69 -6.11 -1.61
N GLU A 140 19.39 -6.96 -0.62
CA GLU A 140 18.15 -7.74 -0.61
C GLU A 140 17.01 -6.87 -0.07
N HIS A 141 15.88 -6.88 -0.77
CA HIS A 141 14.68 -6.16 -0.37
C HIS A 141 13.48 -7.10 -0.39
N GLU A 142 12.58 -6.96 0.59
CA GLU A 142 11.30 -7.67 0.61
C GLU A 142 10.23 -6.89 -0.17
N PHE A 143 9.41 -7.60 -0.94
CA PHE A 143 8.30 -7.04 -1.70
C PHE A 143 7.00 -7.76 -1.40
N LEU A 144 5.91 -7.02 -1.27
CA LEU A 144 4.56 -7.56 -1.32
C LEU A 144 4.18 -7.81 -2.78
N ILE A 145 3.66 -9.01 -3.06
CA ILE A 145 3.11 -9.36 -4.37
C ILE A 145 1.62 -8.99 -4.35
N LEU A 146 1.24 -7.97 -5.11
CA LEU A 146 -0.13 -7.46 -5.18
C LEU A 146 -0.67 -7.58 -6.60
N GLU A 147 -1.98 -7.78 -6.73
CA GLU A 147 -2.69 -7.60 -7.99
C GLU A 147 -2.38 -6.24 -8.63
N ASP A 148 -2.12 -6.24 -9.93
CA ASP A 148 -2.12 -5.02 -10.72
C ASP A 148 -3.54 -4.66 -11.14
N VAL A 149 -4.16 -3.76 -10.37
CA VAL A 149 -5.53 -3.26 -10.62
C VAL A 149 -5.69 -2.54 -11.97
N THR A 150 -4.59 -2.25 -12.67
CA THR A 150 -4.59 -1.62 -14.00
C THR A 150 -4.43 -2.62 -15.15
N ALA A 151 -4.08 -3.87 -14.87
CA ALA A 151 -3.71 -4.86 -15.90
C ALA A 151 -4.81 -5.14 -16.93
N GLY A 152 -6.08 -4.99 -16.55
CA GLY A 152 -7.23 -5.16 -17.44
C GLY A 152 -7.52 -3.96 -18.36
N TYR A 153 -6.80 -2.85 -18.21
CA TYR A 153 -7.05 -1.60 -18.94
C TYR A 153 -5.94 -1.33 -19.95
N THR A 154 -6.31 -1.05 -21.20
CA THR A 154 -5.33 -0.66 -22.24
C THR A 154 -4.79 0.76 -22.02
N ARG A 155 -5.60 1.65 -21.44
CA ARG A 155 -5.31 3.07 -21.24
C ARG A 155 -5.88 3.53 -19.89
N PRO A 156 -5.34 3.04 -18.76
CA PRO A 156 -5.90 3.36 -17.45
C PRO A 156 -5.85 4.88 -17.19
N ALA A 157 -6.95 5.40 -16.62
CA ALA A 157 -7.00 6.73 -16.04
C ALA A 157 -6.94 6.58 -14.52
N ILE A 158 -5.85 7.03 -13.93
CA ILE A 158 -5.49 6.74 -12.54
C ILE A 158 -5.48 8.05 -11.77
N LEU A 159 -6.19 8.09 -10.64
CA LEU A 159 -6.18 9.20 -9.70
C LEU A 159 -5.81 8.63 -8.33
N ASP A 160 -4.74 9.16 -7.73
CA ASP A 160 -4.34 8.79 -6.37
C ASP A 160 -4.90 9.83 -5.39
N VAL A 161 -5.68 9.38 -4.41
CA VAL A 161 -6.32 10.22 -3.39
C VAL A 161 -5.94 9.70 -2.01
N LYS A 162 -5.34 10.57 -1.20
CA LYS A 162 -5.06 10.26 0.20
C LYS A 162 -6.25 10.64 1.08
N MET A 163 -6.90 9.64 1.64
CA MET A 163 -8.06 9.78 2.52
C MET A 163 -7.66 10.05 3.98
N GLY A 164 -8.60 10.62 4.74
CA GLY A 164 -8.53 10.86 6.19
C GLY A 164 -8.15 12.29 6.56
N ARG A 165 -8.81 12.86 7.57
CA ARG A 165 -8.48 14.20 8.13
C ARG A 165 -7.15 14.23 8.88
N ILE A 166 -6.70 13.07 9.37
CA ILE A 166 -5.44 12.86 10.08
C ILE A 166 -4.57 11.94 9.23
N THR A 167 -3.33 12.36 8.95
CA THR A 167 -2.42 11.62 8.05
C THR A 167 -1.14 11.15 8.74
N TYR A 168 -1.17 11.06 10.07
CA TYR A 168 -0.13 10.51 10.91
C TYR A 168 -0.72 9.39 11.78
N ASP A 169 0.11 8.41 12.13
CA ASP A 169 -0.30 7.29 12.96
C ASP A 169 -0.55 7.74 14.42
N PRO A 170 -1.40 7.03 15.20
CA PRO A 170 -1.66 7.37 16.61
C PRO A 170 -0.40 7.44 17.48
N VAL A 171 0.62 6.65 17.13
CA VAL A 171 1.91 6.57 17.83
C VAL A 171 2.99 7.49 17.22
N ALA A 172 2.63 8.37 16.29
CA ALA A 172 3.58 9.26 15.64
C ALA A 172 4.17 10.29 16.64
N SER A 173 5.48 10.52 16.56
CA SER A 173 6.15 11.55 17.36
C SER A 173 5.59 12.95 17.06
N GLU A 174 5.71 13.88 18.02
CA GLU A 174 5.21 15.25 17.86
C GLU A 174 5.76 15.92 16.60
N ALA A 175 7.07 15.79 16.35
CA ALA A 175 7.71 16.30 15.14
C ALA A 175 7.10 15.71 13.85
N LYS A 176 6.75 14.41 13.85
CA LYS A 176 6.10 13.75 12.71
C LYS A 176 4.66 14.23 12.53
N ARG A 177 3.93 14.41 13.62
CA ARG A 177 2.55 14.94 13.63
C ARG A 177 2.50 16.36 13.09
N GLU A 178 3.40 17.23 13.56
CA GLU A 178 3.54 18.61 13.08
C GLU A 178 3.87 18.61 11.58
N LYS A 179 4.89 17.86 11.16
CA LYS A 179 5.29 17.74 9.76
C LYS A 179 4.15 17.30 8.83
N GLU A 180 3.36 16.31 9.22
CA GLU A 180 2.22 15.87 8.39
C GLU A 180 1.06 16.88 8.42
N THR A 181 0.86 17.61 9.53
CA THR A 181 -0.18 18.63 9.66
C THR A 181 0.10 19.84 8.76
N ILE A 182 1.33 20.35 8.76
CA ILE A 182 1.70 21.51 7.93
C ILE A 182 1.84 21.17 6.45
N LYS A 183 1.99 19.88 6.10
CA LYS A 183 2.24 19.42 4.73
C LYS A 183 1.10 19.75 3.76
N TYR A 184 -0.14 19.72 4.25
CA TYR A 184 -1.33 20.09 3.48
C TYR A 184 -2.49 20.42 4.45
N PRO A 185 -2.57 21.68 4.94
CA PRO A 185 -3.58 22.10 5.90
C PRO A 185 -5.05 21.83 5.47
N PRO A 186 -5.44 21.96 4.18
CA PRO A 186 -6.82 21.69 3.77
C PRO A 186 -7.30 20.26 4.04
N GLN A 187 -6.41 19.27 4.24
CA GLN A 187 -6.78 17.88 4.59
C GLN A 187 -7.72 17.82 5.78
N ARG A 188 -7.54 18.70 6.77
CA ARG A 188 -8.32 18.71 8.02
C ARG A 188 -9.79 19.02 7.76
N VAL A 189 -10.07 19.86 6.76
CA VAL A 189 -11.43 20.28 6.38
C VAL A 189 -12.00 19.32 5.35
N LEU A 190 -11.25 19.08 4.26
CA LEU A 190 -11.67 18.23 3.14
C LEU A 190 -11.81 16.75 3.52
N GLY A 191 -10.96 16.26 4.43
CA GLY A 191 -10.86 14.83 4.75
C GLY A 191 -10.14 14.00 3.68
N PHE A 192 -9.60 14.63 2.63
CA PHE A 192 -8.78 14.00 1.61
C PHE A 192 -7.88 15.02 0.89
N ARG A 193 -6.92 14.52 0.11
CA ARG A 193 -6.15 15.31 -0.88
C ARG A 193 -5.80 14.51 -2.12
N LEU A 194 -5.64 15.22 -3.23
CA LEU A 194 -5.15 14.64 -4.47
C LEU A 194 -3.63 14.46 -4.39
N LEU A 195 -3.14 13.29 -4.77
CA LEU A 195 -1.70 12.97 -4.84
C LEU A 195 -1.15 13.03 -6.26
N GLY A 196 -2.04 13.05 -7.26
CA GLY A 196 -1.70 13.13 -8.67
C GLY A 196 -2.65 12.30 -9.52
N TYR A 197 -2.51 12.40 -10.83
CA TYR A 197 -3.19 11.53 -11.77
C TYR A 197 -2.31 11.19 -12.96
N ARG A 198 -2.65 10.10 -13.65
CA ARG A 198 -2.13 9.73 -14.96
C ARG A 198 -3.29 9.42 -15.89
N MET A 199 -3.32 10.01 -17.07
CA MET A 199 -4.39 9.75 -18.04
C MET A 199 -3.88 9.81 -19.47
N HIS A 200 -4.45 8.96 -20.33
CA HIS A 200 -4.18 8.99 -21.76
C HIS A 200 -5.19 9.90 -22.47
N ARG A 201 -4.72 10.95 -23.15
CA ARG A 201 -5.54 11.82 -24.01
C ARG A 201 -5.81 11.19 -25.37
N ASN A 202 -6.89 11.60 -26.04
CA ASN A 202 -7.24 11.09 -27.37
C ASN A 202 -6.14 11.32 -28.42
N SER A 203 -5.30 12.35 -28.23
CA SER A 203 -4.12 12.63 -29.04
C SER A 203 -3.01 11.58 -28.93
N GLY A 204 -3.09 10.64 -27.98
CA GLY A 204 -2.02 9.68 -27.66
C GLY A 204 -1.05 10.17 -26.57
N GLU A 205 -1.15 11.43 -26.16
CA GLU A 205 -0.37 12.00 -25.06
C GLU A 205 -0.75 11.38 -23.71
N ILE A 206 0.25 11.09 -22.87
CA ILE A 206 0.05 10.74 -21.46
C ILE A 206 0.27 11.99 -20.61
N VAL A 207 -0.76 12.41 -19.89
CA VAL A 207 -0.67 13.51 -18.92
C VAL A 207 -0.45 12.92 -17.55
N VAL A 208 0.61 13.38 -16.88
CA VAL A 208 0.88 13.06 -15.48
C VAL A 208 0.85 14.35 -14.68
N LYS A 209 0.09 14.32 -13.59
CA LYS A 209 0.11 15.35 -12.54
C LYS A 209 0.56 14.72 -11.25
N ASP A 210 1.38 15.46 -10.51
CA ASP A 210 2.00 14.98 -9.27
C ASP A 210 1.33 15.57 -8.03
N LYS A 211 1.98 15.33 -6.89
CA LYS A 211 1.54 15.84 -5.59
C LYS A 211 1.54 17.37 -5.50
N GLU A 212 2.39 18.07 -6.25
CA GLU A 212 2.45 19.54 -6.19
C GLU A 212 1.25 20.14 -6.94
N TRP A 213 0.84 19.52 -8.06
CA TRP A 213 -0.45 19.81 -8.67
C TRP A 213 -1.60 19.58 -7.67
N GLY A 214 -1.62 18.44 -6.99
CA GLY A 214 -2.69 18.11 -6.04
C GLY A 214 -2.77 19.08 -4.85
N LYS A 215 -1.63 19.61 -4.38
CA LYS A 215 -1.56 20.58 -3.29
C LYS A 215 -2.04 21.99 -3.67
N ALA A 216 -2.18 22.30 -4.95
CA ALA A 216 -2.68 23.60 -5.40
C ALA A 216 -4.18 23.80 -5.10
N TYR A 217 -4.88 22.72 -4.74
CA TYR A 217 -6.32 22.76 -4.44
C TYR A 217 -6.58 22.83 -2.93
N ASN A 218 -7.73 23.36 -2.55
CA ASN A 218 -8.23 23.52 -1.19
C ASN A 218 -9.77 23.44 -1.19
N GLU A 219 -10.39 23.65 -0.04
CA GLU A 219 -11.84 23.58 0.16
C GLU A 219 -12.66 24.48 -0.78
N ASN A 220 -12.09 25.55 -1.32
CA ASN A 220 -12.78 26.52 -2.17
C ASN A 220 -12.67 26.20 -3.66
N ASN A 221 -11.67 25.43 -4.10
CA ASN A 221 -11.39 25.20 -5.52
C ASN A 221 -11.19 23.71 -5.89
N ILE A 222 -11.47 22.78 -4.98
CA ILE A 222 -11.26 21.33 -5.22
C ILE A 222 -11.99 20.80 -6.46
N LEU A 223 -13.13 21.40 -6.83
CA LEU A 223 -13.89 21.03 -8.01
C LEU A 223 -13.21 21.44 -9.33
N ASP A 224 -12.31 22.43 -9.30
CA ASP A 224 -11.54 22.84 -10.48
C ASP A 224 -10.43 21.84 -10.83
N GLY A 225 -10.08 20.93 -9.92
CA GLY A 225 -9.15 19.82 -10.18
C GLY A 225 -9.70 18.76 -11.14
N LYS A 226 -10.97 18.88 -11.56
CA LYS A 226 -11.64 17.96 -12.50
C LYS A 226 -11.59 18.42 -13.96
N ARG A 227 -10.92 19.54 -14.26
CA ARG A 227 -10.86 20.13 -15.61
C ARG A 227 -9.64 19.70 -16.41
#